data_AF-A0A0M3IWV4-F1
#
_entry.id   AF-A0A0M3IWV4-F1
#
_cell.length_a   1.000
_cell.length_b   1.000
_cell.length_c   1.000
_cell.angle_alpha   90.00
_cell.angle_beta   90.00
_cell.angle_gamma   90.00
#
_symmetry.space_group_name_H-M   'P 1'
#
loop_
_entity.id
_entity.type
_entity.pdbx_description
1 polymer ?
#
loop_
_entity_poly.entity_id
_entity_poly.type
_entity_poly.pdbx_seq_one_letter_code
_entity_poly.pdbx_strand_id
1 'polypeptide(L)'
;MCALYWQLNDVWAAPTWSTIDFDLSWKPAHYFARRFFDKTIISMYLDDAWNLRVFVVSDDVETLVNHTVVVDMLAWTNDFKPVNSANKTVDIPALTSIPLVMFETTANEMISKALKDDEEFIMRGRLLRPDGRQVGYDAILHPDKLYKADESTFGTVTVESFKQIDKSNYELKLNADKITPFVWLELTPGVIGSFSDNAFTMTEPSRTLIVHVEYSPQMRTLTIQDVEVCSLRNCGIKGSGLEA
;
A
#
# COMPACT_ATOMS: atom_id res chain seq x y z
N MET A 1 -4.61 11.59 22.54
CA MET A 1 -5.81 11.02 21.89
C MET A 1 -5.43 9.67 21.29
N CYS A 2 -6.36 8.72 21.19
CA CYS A 2 -6.08 7.34 20.80
C CYS A 2 -7.14 6.87 19.79
N ALA A 3 -6.75 6.01 18.84
CA ALA A 3 -7.64 5.33 17.92
C ALA A 3 -7.59 3.81 18.18
N LEU A 4 -8.74 3.23 18.49
CA LEU A 4 -8.90 1.78 18.65
C LEU A 4 -9.94 1.32 17.63
N TYR A 5 -9.53 0.52 16.65
CA TYR A 5 -10.47 -0.08 15.72
C TYR A 5 -11.09 -1.35 16.35
N TRP A 6 -12.35 -1.61 16.01
CA TRP A 6 -13.04 -2.84 16.39
C TRP A 6 -13.08 -3.78 15.18
N GLN A 7 -12.52 -4.99 15.20
CA GLN A 7 -11.83 -5.70 16.30
C GLN A 7 -10.47 -6.26 15.84
N LEU A 8 -9.65 -6.74 16.78
CA LEU A 8 -8.34 -7.31 16.45
C LEU A 8 -8.47 -8.69 15.80
N ASN A 9 -9.00 -9.67 16.53
CA ASN A 9 -8.98 -11.09 16.16
C ASN A 9 -10.38 -11.71 16.12
N ASP A 10 -10.46 -12.92 15.57
CA ASP A 10 -11.64 -13.79 15.64
C ASP A 10 -11.50 -14.90 16.69
N VAL A 11 -12.65 -15.37 17.17
CA VAL A 11 -12.76 -16.54 18.07
C VAL A 11 -13.32 -17.78 17.38
N TRP A 12 -13.85 -17.62 16.15
CA TRP A 12 -14.30 -18.69 15.27
C TRP A 12 -14.30 -18.21 13.81
N ALA A 13 -14.39 -19.11 12.84
CA ALA A 13 -14.47 -18.78 11.42
C ALA A 13 -15.84 -18.18 11.06
N ALA A 14 -15.90 -16.85 10.88
CA ALA A 14 -17.08 -16.13 10.41
C ALA A 14 -16.72 -14.77 9.79
N PRO A 15 -17.62 -14.14 9.02
CA PRO A 15 -17.50 -12.74 8.66
C PRO A 15 -17.59 -11.86 9.90
N THR A 16 -16.54 -11.11 10.19
CA THR A 16 -16.44 -10.20 11.34
C THR A 16 -15.63 -8.95 10.96
N TRP A 17 -15.49 -8.02 11.91
CA TRP A 17 -14.62 -6.84 11.78
C TRP A 17 -13.16 -7.09 12.21
N SER A 18 -12.75 -8.35 12.37
CA SER A 18 -11.37 -8.63 12.76
C SER A 18 -10.40 -8.26 11.64
N THR A 19 -9.15 -8.00 12.01
CA THR A 19 -8.05 -7.85 11.05
C THR A 19 -7.14 -9.08 11.04
N ILE A 20 -7.22 -9.92 12.08
CA ILE A 20 -6.59 -11.24 12.17
C ILE A 20 -7.71 -12.27 12.27
N ASP A 21 -7.71 -13.29 11.41
CA ASP A 21 -8.74 -14.33 11.45
C ASP A 21 -8.48 -15.39 12.54
N PHE A 22 -9.36 -16.39 12.58
CA PHE A 22 -9.31 -17.48 13.56
C PHE A 22 -8.06 -18.35 13.42
N ASP A 23 -7.53 -18.49 12.21
CA ASP A 23 -6.31 -19.26 11.90
C ASP A 23 -5.04 -18.42 12.05
N LEU A 24 -5.15 -17.23 12.67
CA LEU A 24 -4.09 -16.25 12.89
C LEU A 24 -3.54 -15.60 11.61
N SER A 25 -4.25 -15.72 10.48
CA SER A 25 -3.86 -15.10 9.23
C SER A 25 -4.24 -13.62 9.22
N TRP A 26 -3.33 -12.80 8.72
CA TRP A 26 -3.55 -11.36 8.59
C TRP A 26 -4.45 -11.07 7.39
N LYS A 27 -5.58 -10.40 7.62
CA LYS A 27 -6.43 -9.84 6.56
C LYS A 27 -5.79 -8.57 5.99
N PRO A 28 -6.19 -8.09 4.79
CA PRO A 28 -5.70 -6.83 4.22
C PRO A 28 -5.72 -5.66 5.21
N ALA A 29 -6.78 -5.57 6.02
CA ALA A 29 -6.94 -4.52 7.03
C ALA A 29 -5.80 -4.48 8.07
N HIS A 30 -5.18 -5.61 8.42
CA HIS A 30 -4.06 -5.62 9.36
C HIS A 30 -2.79 -5.01 8.76
N TYR A 31 -2.56 -5.27 7.46
CA TYR A 31 -1.46 -4.63 6.73
C TYR A 31 -1.68 -3.12 6.60
N PHE A 32 -2.91 -2.67 6.35
CA PHE A 32 -3.25 -1.25 6.42
C PHE A 32 -3.03 -0.69 7.83
N ALA A 33 -3.43 -1.40 8.88
CA ALA A 33 -3.22 -0.96 10.26
C ALA A 33 -1.76 -0.75 10.60
N ARG A 34 -0.89 -1.65 10.15
CA ARG A 34 0.56 -1.46 10.31
C ARG A 34 1.09 -0.22 9.59
N ARG A 35 0.48 0.20 8.47
CA ARG A 35 0.86 1.43 7.75
C ARG A 35 0.31 2.68 8.41
N PHE A 36 -0.98 2.72 8.74
CA PHE A 36 -1.62 3.92 9.28
C PHE A 36 -1.34 4.15 10.78
N PHE A 37 -0.78 3.15 11.48
CA PHE A 37 -0.22 3.30 12.83
C PHE A 37 1.31 3.25 12.85
N ASP A 38 1.97 3.41 11.71
CA ASP A 38 3.41 3.61 11.71
C ASP A 38 3.76 4.93 12.43
N LYS A 39 4.97 5.02 12.98
CA LYS A 39 5.39 6.11 13.88
C LYS A 39 5.26 7.48 13.21
N THR A 40 5.57 7.55 11.91
CA THR A 40 5.47 8.77 11.13
C THR A 40 4.82 8.43 9.79
N ILE A 41 3.68 9.07 9.51
CA ILE A 41 2.87 8.79 8.33
C ILE A 41 2.52 10.07 7.58
N ILE A 42 2.22 9.90 6.29
CA ILE A 42 1.45 10.89 5.54
C ILE A 42 0.00 10.42 5.50
N SER A 43 -0.92 11.32 5.77
CA SER A 43 -2.36 11.12 5.57
C SER A 43 -2.84 12.06 4.49
N MET A 44 -3.59 11.52 3.52
CA MET A 44 -4.13 12.29 2.41
C MET A 44 -5.60 11.97 2.23
N TYR A 45 -6.41 12.99 1.96
CA TYR A 45 -7.80 12.83 1.53
C TYR A 45 -8.23 14.03 0.68
N LEU A 46 -9.33 13.88 -0.05
CA LEU A 46 -9.99 14.97 -0.76
C LEU A 46 -11.13 15.50 0.11
N ASP A 47 -11.19 16.81 0.31
CA ASP A 47 -12.37 17.42 0.95
C ASP A 47 -13.59 17.47 0.01
N ASP A 48 -14.74 17.90 0.53
CA ASP A 48 -15.99 17.98 -0.25
C ASP A 48 -15.89 18.87 -1.51
N ALA A 49 -14.91 19.78 -1.54
CA ALA A 49 -14.60 20.65 -2.67
C ALA A 49 -13.49 20.08 -3.57
N TRP A 50 -13.15 18.79 -3.41
CA TRP A 50 -12.13 18.06 -4.17
C TRP A 50 -10.72 18.62 -4.03
N ASN A 51 -10.43 19.31 -2.93
CA ASN A 51 -9.07 19.78 -2.64
C ASN A 51 -8.28 18.70 -1.91
N LEU A 52 -7.06 18.45 -2.36
CA LEU A 52 -6.16 17.54 -1.68
C LEU A 52 -5.70 18.12 -0.34
N ARG A 53 -6.03 17.44 0.73
CA ARG A 53 -5.57 17.72 2.09
C ARG A 53 -4.48 16.72 2.46
N VAL A 54 -3.31 17.25 2.81
CA VAL A 54 -2.14 16.45 3.18
C VAL A 54 -1.76 16.78 4.61
N PHE A 55 -1.56 15.75 5.42
CA PHE A 55 -1.09 15.87 6.79
C PHE A 55 0.15 15.00 6.97
N VAL A 56 1.13 15.49 7.71
CA VAL A 56 2.20 14.66 8.25
C VAL A 56 1.93 14.46 9.73
N VAL A 57 1.80 13.22 10.15
CA VAL A 57 1.61 12.82 11.55
C VAL A 57 2.90 12.18 12.02
N SER A 58 3.41 12.62 13.17
CA SER A 58 4.62 12.10 13.78
C SER A 58 4.42 11.85 15.26
N ASP A 59 4.60 10.60 15.67
CA ASP A 59 4.74 10.16 17.05
C ASP A 59 6.21 10.11 17.49
N ASP A 60 7.14 10.66 16.69
CA ASP A 60 8.51 10.91 17.14
C ASP A 60 8.52 11.93 18.30
N VAL A 61 9.34 11.63 19.31
CA VAL A 61 9.57 12.51 20.46
C VAL A 61 10.56 13.64 20.16
N GLU A 62 11.23 13.56 19.01
CA GLU A 62 12.14 14.56 18.49
C GLU A 62 11.57 15.20 17.23
N THR A 63 11.87 16.48 17.01
CA THR A 63 11.52 17.17 15.77
C THR A 63 12.29 16.54 14.61
N LEU A 64 11.56 16.14 13.56
CA LEU A 64 12.15 15.66 12.31
C LEU A 64 12.49 16.88 11.44
N VAL A 65 13.79 17.18 11.31
CA VAL A 65 14.28 18.39 10.63
C VAL A 65 14.58 18.12 9.16
N ASN A 66 14.28 19.08 8.27
CA ASN A 66 14.59 19.06 6.84
C ASN A 66 14.06 17.81 6.09
N HIS A 67 12.91 17.29 6.49
CA HIS A 67 12.27 16.19 5.75
C HIS A 67 11.50 16.74 4.55
N THR A 68 11.49 15.99 3.45
CA THR A 68 10.80 16.39 2.22
C THR A 68 9.57 15.52 2.00
N VAL A 69 8.41 16.15 1.97
CA VAL A 69 7.16 15.53 1.54
C VAL A 69 7.09 15.62 0.02
N VAL A 70 6.79 14.51 -0.64
CA VAL A 70 6.58 14.42 -2.09
C VAL A 70 5.19 13.84 -2.33
N VAL A 71 4.39 14.51 -3.16
CA VAL A 71 3.08 14.04 -3.61
C VAL A 71 3.09 13.92 -5.12
N ASP A 72 2.93 12.70 -5.59
CA ASP A 72 2.91 12.31 -6.99
C ASP A 72 1.47 12.00 -7.42
N MET A 73 1.03 12.58 -8.53
CA MET A 73 -0.20 12.19 -9.23
C MET A 73 0.19 11.21 -10.34
N LEU A 74 -0.36 10.00 -10.29
CA LEU A 74 -0.03 8.91 -11.20
C LEU A 74 -1.29 8.52 -11.97
N ALA A 75 -1.19 8.42 -13.29
CA ALA A 75 -2.27 7.92 -14.15
C ALA A 75 -2.04 6.43 -14.43
N TRP A 76 -3.10 5.61 -14.49
CA TRP A 76 -2.98 4.18 -14.81
C TRP A 76 -2.32 3.92 -16.17
N THR A 77 -2.47 4.87 -17.10
CA THR A 77 -2.00 4.79 -18.49
C THR A 77 -0.57 5.31 -18.69
N ASN A 78 0.06 5.92 -17.68
CA ASN A 78 1.37 6.57 -17.79
C ASN A 78 2.50 5.75 -17.14
N ASP A 79 2.39 4.42 -17.22
CA ASP A 79 3.30 3.47 -16.58
C ASP A 79 3.52 3.83 -15.10
N PHE A 80 4.77 3.88 -14.62
CA PHE A 80 5.12 4.26 -13.25
C PHE A 80 5.53 5.73 -13.10
N LYS A 81 5.26 6.57 -14.10
CA LYS A 81 5.72 7.96 -14.12
C LYS A 81 4.61 8.91 -13.65
N PRO A 82 4.91 9.84 -12.72
CA PRO A 82 3.93 10.84 -12.32
C PRO A 82 3.59 11.75 -13.50
N VAL A 83 2.30 12.04 -13.67
CA VAL A 83 1.82 13.10 -14.57
C VAL A 83 2.05 14.48 -13.96
N ASN A 84 2.05 14.55 -12.63
CA ASN A 84 2.36 15.75 -11.87
C ASN A 84 3.02 15.36 -10.54
N SER A 85 3.89 16.21 -10.02
CA SER A 85 4.56 15.99 -8.74
C SER A 85 4.78 17.33 -8.03
N ALA A 86 4.52 17.35 -6.72
CA ALA A 86 4.85 18.47 -5.86
C ALA A 86 5.69 17.99 -4.69
N ASN A 87 6.64 18.81 -4.26
CA ASN A 87 7.42 18.53 -3.08
C ASN A 87 7.54 19.76 -2.17
N LYS A 88 7.75 19.50 -0.88
CA LYS A 88 7.93 20.54 0.13
C LYS A 88 8.81 20.04 1.25
N THR A 89 9.90 20.75 1.52
CA THR A 89 10.74 20.51 2.69
C THR A 89 10.14 21.18 3.92
N VAL A 90 10.03 20.45 5.02
CA VAL A 90 9.38 20.87 6.25
C VAL A 90 10.10 20.30 7.48
N ASP A 91 10.03 21.05 8.57
CA ASP A 91 10.35 20.53 9.90
C ASP A 91 9.04 20.04 10.53
N ILE A 92 9.05 18.81 11.04
CA ILE A 92 7.88 18.18 11.65
C ILE A 92 8.11 18.14 13.17
N PRO A 93 7.43 18.99 13.95
CA PRO A 93 7.59 19.01 15.40
C PRO A 93 7.20 17.67 16.03
N ALA A 94 7.85 17.34 17.14
CA ALA A 94 7.60 16.13 17.91
C ALA A 94 6.12 15.99 18.33
N LEU A 95 5.55 14.79 18.23
CA LEU A 95 4.20 14.45 18.69
C LEU A 95 3.10 15.34 18.09
N THR A 96 3.18 15.63 16.80
CA THR A 96 2.23 16.53 16.12
C THR A 96 1.61 15.93 14.85
N SER A 97 0.51 16.56 14.43
CA SER A 97 -0.02 16.45 13.09
C SER A 97 -0.02 17.84 12.47
N ILE A 98 0.70 18.01 11.35
CA ILE A 98 0.79 19.29 10.65
C ILE A 98 0.10 19.21 9.28
N PRO A 99 -0.80 20.17 8.95
CA PRO A 99 -1.37 20.26 7.61
C PRO A 99 -0.37 20.89 6.64
N LEU A 100 -0.30 20.36 5.42
CA LEU A 100 0.53 20.86 4.34
C LEU A 100 -0.31 21.21 3.12
N VAL A 101 0.01 22.37 2.53
CA VAL A 101 -0.47 22.76 1.20
C VAL A 101 0.63 22.41 0.21
N MET A 102 0.35 21.41 -0.63
CA MET A 102 1.31 20.86 -1.60
C MET A 102 1.23 21.51 -2.97
N PHE A 103 0.05 21.95 -3.39
CA PHE A 103 -0.17 22.63 -4.66
C PHE A 103 -0.69 24.05 -4.42
N GLU A 104 -0.31 24.99 -5.28
CA GLU A 104 -0.91 26.35 -5.29
C GLU A 104 -2.42 26.29 -5.54
N THR A 105 -3.16 27.33 -5.15
CA THR A 105 -4.63 27.36 -5.27
C THR A 105 -5.13 27.06 -6.69
N THR A 106 -4.49 27.63 -7.71
CA THR A 106 -4.83 27.40 -9.12
C THR A 106 -4.54 25.98 -9.57
N ALA A 107 -3.43 25.39 -9.11
CA ALA A 107 -3.09 24.00 -9.39
C ALA A 107 -4.03 23.03 -8.66
N ASN A 108 -4.42 23.34 -7.42
CA ASN A 108 -5.46 22.61 -6.69
C ASN A 108 -6.80 22.65 -7.43
N GLU A 109 -7.19 23.79 -8.02
CA GLU A 109 -8.40 23.86 -8.85
C GLU A 109 -8.31 23.00 -10.13
N MET A 110 -7.13 22.88 -10.74
CA MET A 110 -6.95 21.99 -11.89
C MET A 110 -7.00 20.52 -11.47
N ILE A 111 -6.32 20.17 -10.38
CA ILE A 111 -6.31 18.81 -9.83
C ILE A 111 -7.70 18.42 -9.35
N SER A 112 -8.42 19.32 -8.70
CA SER A 112 -9.78 19.06 -8.22
C SER A 112 -10.74 18.82 -9.39
N LYS A 113 -10.62 19.58 -10.48
CA LYS A 113 -11.37 19.33 -11.72
C LYS A 113 -11.02 17.99 -12.35
N ALA A 114 -9.74 17.61 -12.39
CA ALA A 114 -9.33 16.31 -12.88
C ALA A 114 -9.92 15.19 -12.01
N LEU A 115 -9.70 15.22 -10.70
CA LEU A 115 -10.13 14.14 -9.78
C LEU A 115 -11.65 14.00 -9.64
N LYS A 116 -12.40 15.10 -9.76
CA LYS A 116 -13.87 15.09 -9.60
C LYS A 116 -14.58 14.18 -10.60
N ASP A 117 -14.06 14.15 -11.82
CA ASP A 117 -14.69 13.48 -12.96
C ASP A 117 -13.84 12.31 -13.49
N ASP A 118 -12.61 12.13 -13.00
CA ASP A 118 -11.65 11.18 -13.57
C ASP A 118 -11.19 10.12 -12.56
N GLU A 119 -11.57 8.87 -12.82
CA GLU A 119 -11.15 7.70 -12.06
C GLU A 119 -9.77 7.17 -12.49
N GLU A 120 -9.07 7.86 -13.38
CA GLU A 120 -7.79 7.43 -13.97
C GLU A 120 -6.55 7.69 -13.09
N PHE A 121 -6.69 8.39 -11.97
CA PHE A 121 -5.55 8.84 -11.18
C PHE A 121 -5.53 8.29 -9.75
N ILE A 122 -4.31 8.03 -9.26
CA ILE A 122 -4.01 7.85 -7.83
C ILE A 122 -3.02 8.92 -7.38
N MET A 123 -3.08 9.27 -6.10
CA MET A 123 -2.06 10.09 -5.46
C MET A 123 -1.17 9.22 -4.58
N ARG A 124 0.14 9.45 -4.66
CA ARG A 124 1.16 8.82 -3.81
C ARG A 124 1.91 9.89 -3.01
N GLY A 125 1.78 9.83 -1.69
CA GLY A 125 2.54 10.63 -0.75
C GLY A 125 3.74 9.86 -0.20
N ARG A 126 4.92 10.48 -0.19
CA ARG A 126 6.16 9.94 0.39
C ARG A 126 6.82 10.98 1.28
N LEU A 127 7.36 10.52 2.41
CA LEU A 127 8.17 11.35 3.30
C LEU A 127 9.62 10.91 3.18
N LEU A 128 10.51 11.83 2.83
CA LEU A 128 11.93 11.56 2.62
C LEU A 128 12.76 12.28 3.69
N ARG A 129 13.77 11.58 4.20
CA ARG A 129 14.83 12.17 5.04
C ARG A 129 15.73 13.08 4.19
N PRO A 130 16.55 13.93 4.83
CA PRO A 130 17.58 14.72 4.12
C PRO A 130 18.55 13.87 3.27
N ASP A 131 18.78 12.61 3.65
CA ASP A 131 19.63 11.67 2.91
C ASP A 131 18.91 10.95 1.75
N GLY A 132 17.64 11.29 1.48
CA GLY A 132 16.81 10.73 0.43
C GLY A 132 16.14 9.40 0.78
N ARG A 133 16.38 8.82 1.96
CA ARG A 133 15.70 7.59 2.38
C ARG A 133 14.26 7.88 2.78
N GLN A 134 13.36 6.97 2.42
CA GLN A 134 11.96 7.06 2.81
C GLN A 134 11.77 6.83 4.32
N VAL A 135 10.84 7.58 4.90
CA VAL A 135 10.29 7.37 6.23
C VAL A 135 8.91 6.75 6.08
N GLY A 136 8.71 5.62 6.76
CA GLY A 136 7.45 4.89 6.74
C GLY A 136 7.04 4.40 5.36
N TYR A 137 5.73 4.23 5.18
CA TYR A 137 5.13 3.68 3.97
C TYR A 137 4.63 4.78 3.04
N ASP A 138 4.43 4.42 1.77
CA ASP A 138 3.70 5.26 0.82
C ASP A 138 2.26 5.46 1.32
N ALA A 139 1.80 6.71 1.33
CA ALA A 139 0.40 7.04 1.46
C ALA A 139 -0.23 6.98 0.07
N ILE A 140 -1.13 6.02 -0.17
CA ILE A 140 -1.84 5.91 -1.45
C ILE A 140 -3.27 6.37 -1.24
N LEU A 141 -3.69 7.34 -2.04
CA LEU A 141 -5.07 7.77 -2.14
C LEU A 141 -5.62 7.30 -3.49
N HIS A 142 -6.51 6.32 -3.42
CA HIS A 142 -7.29 5.82 -4.55
C HIS A 142 -8.47 6.75 -4.84
N PRO A 143 -8.98 6.77 -6.08
CA PRO A 143 -10.20 7.51 -6.40
C PRO A 143 -11.41 6.88 -5.71
N ASP A 144 -12.33 7.71 -5.19
CA ASP A 144 -13.55 7.25 -4.51
C ASP A 144 -14.40 6.30 -5.37
N LYS A 145 -14.35 6.50 -6.69
CA LYS A 145 -15.08 5.69 -7.67
C LYS A 145 -14.17 4.70 -8.41
N LEU A 146 -13.18 4.13 -7.74
CA LEU A 146 -12.25 3.16 -8.34
C LEU A 146 -12.98 2.03 -9.13
N TYR A 147 -14.18 1.64 -8.72
CA TYR A 147 -15.02 0.66 -9.43
C TYR A 147 -15.43 1.05 -10.85
N LYS A 148 -15.21 2.29 -11.28
CA LYS A 148 -15.44 2.78 -12.65
C LYS A 148 -14.18 2.86 -13.49
N ALA A 149 -13.00 2.74 -12.87
CA ALA A 149 -11.76 2.74 -13.61
C ALA A 149 -11.71 1.53 -14.55
N ASP A 150 -11.13 1.71 -15.74
CA ASP A 150 -10.94 0.63 -16.68
C ASP A 150 -9.89 -0.36 -16.15
N GLU A 151 -10.34 -1.51 -15.65
CA GLU A 151 -9.49 -2.55 -15.08
C GLU A 151 -8.43 -3.09 -16.09
N SER A 152 -8.64 -2.90 -17.39
CA SER A 152 -7.66 -3.27 -18.42
C SER A 152 -6.39 -2.42 -18.36
N THR A 153 -6.48 -1.23 -17.75
CA THR A 153 -5.34 -0.33 -17.53
C THR A 153 -4.48 -0.75 -16.34
N PHE A 154 -5.02 -1.53 -15.40
CA PHE A 154 -4.28 -2.01 -14.24
C PHE A 154 -3.21 -3.03 -14.65
N GLY A 155 -2.07 -2.95 -13.97
CA GLY A 155 -0.99 -3.90 -14.17
C GLY A 155 -1.29 -5.30 -13.65
N THR A 156 -0.35 -6.19 -13.96
CA THR A 156 -0.25 -7.55 -13.45
C THR A 156 1.06 -7.69 -12.68
N VAL A 157 1.06 -8.54 -11.65
CA VAL A 157 2.23 -8.80 -10.82
C VAL A 157 2.70 -10.23 -11.03
N THR A 158 4.00 -10.40 -11.20
CA THR A 158 4.65 -11.70 -11.24
C THR A 158 5.71 -11.79 -10.15
N VAL A 159 5.92 -13.00 -9.63
CA VAL A 159 7.04 -13.27 -8.73
C VAL A 159 8.30 -13.43 -9.58
N GLU A 160 9.25 -12.50 -9.44
CA GLU A 160 10.54 -12.55 -10.12
C GLU A 160 11.48 -13.55 -9.44
N SER A 161 11.53 -13.54 -8.10
CA SER A 161 12.34 -14.49 -7.35
C SER A 161 11.81 -14.73 -5.95
N PHE A 162 11.99 -15.96 -5.46
CA PHE A 162 11.70 -16.35 -4.08
C PHE A 162 12.88 -17.15 -3.53
N LYS A 163 13.57 -16.61 -2.52
CA LYS A 163 14.85 -17.16 -2.03
C LYS A 163 14.85 -17.25 -0.52
N GLN A 164 15.24 -18.40 0.02
CA GLN A 164 15.44 -18.53 1.46
C GLN A 164 16.67 -17.71 1.90
N ILE A 165 16.49 -16.85 2.89
CA ILE A 165 17.57 -16.03 3.50
C ILE A 165 18.13 -16.77 4.71
N ASP A 166 17.24 -17.30 5.56
CA ASP A 166 17.58 -18.05 6.75
C ASP A 166 16.52 -19.13 7.05
N LYS A 167 16.54 -19.72 8.25
CA LYS A 167 15.63 -20.80 8.63
C LYS A 167 14.14 -20.44 8.52
N SER A 168 13.78 -19.18 8.74
CA SER A 168 12.38 -18.73 8.81
C SER A 168 12.07 -17.60 7.83
N ASN A 169 13.06 -16.95 7.23
CA ASN A 169 12.86 -15.80 6.37
C ASN A 169 13.20 -16.10 4.91
N TYR A 170 12.37 -15.59 4.00
CA TYR A 170 12.55 -15.65 2.56
C TYR A 170 12.48 -14.24 1.97
N GLU A 171 13.31 -13.98 0.95
CA GLU A 171 13.22 -12.82 0.09
C GLU A 171 12.26 -13.12 -1.05
N LEU A 172 11.23 -12.30 -1.21
CA LEU A 172 10.27 -12.32 -2.30
C LEU A 172 10.42 -11.05 -3.12
N LYS A 173 10.85 -11.18 -4.38
CA LYS A 173 10.92 -10.07 -5.33
C LYS A 173 9.76 -10.17 -6.31
N LEU A 174 8.99 -9.09 -6.40
CA LEU A 174 7.85 -8.93 -7.28
C LEU A 174 8.19 -7.97 -8.39
N ASN A 175 7.63 -8.22 -9.57
CA ASN A 175 7.68 -7.32 -10.72
C ASN A 175 6.26 -6.98 -11.18
N ALA A 176 6.01 -5.71 -11.48
CA ALA A 176 4.78 -5.22 -12.08
C ALA A 176 5.07 -4.57 -13.42
N ASP A 177 4.19 -4.77 -14.40
CA ASP A 177 4.28 -4.14 -15.72
C ASP A 177 3.72 -2.71 -15.75
N LYS A 178 2.68 -2.44 -14.95
CA LYS A 178 2.05 -1.13 -14.75
C LYS A 178 1.65 -0.93 -13.29
N ILE A 179 1.11 0.25 -12.98
CA ILE A 179 0.53 0.50 -11.67
C ILE A 179 -0.53 -0.55 -11.36
N THR A 180 -0.37 -1.23 -10.23
CA THR A 180 -1.22 -2.35 -9.86
C THR A 180 -1.83 -2.12 -8.49
N PRO A 181 -3.13 -1.79 -8.39
CA PRO A 181 -3.79 -1.57 -7.11
C PRO A 181 -4.09 -2.90 -6.39
N PHE A 182 -4.00 -2.84 -5.06
CA PHE A 182 -4.34 -3.94 -4.14
C PHE A 182 -3.69 -5.29 -4.49
N VAL A 183 -2.37 -5.28 -4.68
CA VAL A 183 -1.57 -6.50 -4.80
C VAL A 183 -1.70 -7.30 -3.50
N TRP A 184 -2.16 -8.54 -3.65
CA TRP A 184 -2.40 -9.48 -2.58
C TRP A 184 -1.53 -10.72 -2.77
N LEU A 185 -0.88 -11.13 -1.68
CA LEU A 185 -0.03 -12.28 -1.59
C LEU A 185 -0.63 -13.27 -0.59
N GLU A 186 -0.59 -14.55 -0.91
CA GLU A 186 -1.12 -15.60 -0.06
C GLU A 186 -0.15 -16.77 -0.01
N LEU A 187 0.01 -17.36 1.17
CA LEU A 187 0.78 -18.59 1.34
C LEU A 187 -0.13 -19.78 1.15
N THR A 188 0.41 -20.89 0.65
CA THR A 188 -0.38 -22.11 0.46
C THR A 188 -1.03 -22.57 1.78
N PRO A 189 -2.24 -23.15 1.74
CA PRO A 189 -2.95 -23.58 2.95
C PRO A 189 -2.10 -24.47 3.87
N GLY A 190 -2.18 -24.19 5.18
CA GLY A 190 -1.44 -24.93 6.21
C GLY A 190 -0.03 -24.40 6.49
N VAL A 191 0.44 -23.39 5.76
CA VAL A 191 1.62 -22.60 6.13
C VAL A 191 1.18 -21.42 6.99
N ILE A 192 1.84 -21.22 8.14
CA ILE A 192 1.63 -20.05 9.00
C ILE A 192 2.81 -19.12 8.82
N GLY A 193 2.52 -17.89 8.42
CA GLY A 193 3.54 -16.89 8.15
C GLY A 193 2.93 -15.52 7.90
N SER A 194 3.81 -14.55 7.66
CA SER A 194 3.42 -13.17 7.37
C SER A 194 4.34 -12.56 6.33
N PHE A 195 3.83 -11.55 5.63
CA PHE A 195 4.62 -10.75 4.70
C PHE A 195 5.07 -9.45 5.38
N SER A 196 6.28 -9.01 5.08
CA SER A 196 6.78 -7.68 5.46
C SER A 196 5.93 -6.55 4.87
N ASP A 197 5.16 -6.80 3.80
CA ASP A 197 4.03 -5.98 3.34
C ASP A 197 3.09 -6.75 2.42
N ASN A 198 1.80 -6.40 2.42
CA ASN A 198 0.77 -7.05 1.60
C ASN A 198 -0.47 -6.14 1.45
N ALA A 199 -1.36 -6.34 0.47
CA ALA A 199 -2.47 -5.43 0.18
C ALA A 199 -2.00 -3.99 -0.10
N PHE A 200 -0.93 -3.83 -0.88
CA PHE A 200 -0.38 -2.53 -1.30
C PHE A 200 -0.69 -2.24 -2.77
N THR A 201 -0.55 -0.99 -3.17
CA THR A 201 -0.51 -0.63 -4.60
C THR A 201 0.95 -0.60 -5.06
N MET A 202 1.26 -1.30 -6.15
CA MET A 202 2.58 -1.17 -6.79
C MET A 202 2.57 0.06 -7.67
N THR A 203 3.28 1.10 -7.23
CA THR A 203 3.54 2.33 -8.00
C THR A 203 4.95 2.36 -8.59
N GLU A 204 5.67 1.25 -8.46
CA GLU A 204 7.03 1.05 -8.97
C GLU A 204 7.11 -0.34 -9.61
N PRO A 205 8.01 -0.54 -10.60
CA PRO A 205 8.05 -1.78 -11.38
C PRO A 205 8.53 -2.98 -10.57
N SER A 206 9.29 -2.77 -9.49
CA SER A 206 9.86 -3.86 -8.69
C SER A 206 9.67 -3.57 -7.21
N ARG A 207 9.37 -4.61 -6.43
CA ARG A 207 9.30 -4.53 -4.98
C ARG A 207 9.84 -5.78 -4.33
N THR A 208 10.68 -5.62 -3.32
CA THR A 208 11.20 -6.73 -2.52
C THR A 208 10.53 -6.75 -1.16
N LEU A 209 10.14 -7.94 -0.72
CA LEU A 209 9.49 -8.22 0.54
C LEU A 209 10.23 -9.34 1.27
N ILE A 210 10.23 -9.30 2.58
CA ILE A 210 10.54 -10.46 3.42
C ILE A 210 9.25 -11.23 3.69
N VAL A 211 9.30 -12.55 3.58
CA VAL A 211 8.27 -13.48 4.01
C VAL A 211 8.81 -14.21 5.24
N HIS A 212 8.12 -14.06 6.36
CA HIS A 212 8.43 -14.76 7.60
C HIS A 212 7.53 -15.98 7.73
N VAL A 213 8.12 -17.16 7.90
CA VAL A 213 7.43 -18.44 8.04
C VAL A 213 7.63 -18.94 9.47
N GLU A 214 6.54 -19.06 10.20
CA GLU A 214 6.50 -19.61 11.55
C GLU A 214 6.32 -21.12 11.53
N TYR A 215 5.46 -21.61 10.64
CA TYR A 215 5.17 -23.04 10.48
C TYR A 215 4.99 -23.42 9.01
N SER A 216 5.52 -24.58 8.65
CA SER A 216 5.23 -25.26 7.39
C SER A 216 5.02 -26.75 7.61
N PRO A 217 4.16 -27.40 6.82
CA PRO A 217 3.97 -28.85 6.90
C PRO A 217 5.31 -29.60 6.74
N GLN A 218 5.59 -30.51 7.67
CA GLN A 218 6.83 -31.30 7.72
C GLN A 218 8.12 -30.46 7.78
N MET A 219 8.05 -29.18 8.16
CA MET A 219 9.20 -28.25 8.20
C MET A 219 9.93 -28.16 6.85
N ARG A 220 9.18 -28.29 5.75
CA ARG A 220 9.76 -28.20 4.41
C ARG A 220 10.14 -26.77 4.05
N THR A 221 11.15 -26.63 3.18
CA THR A 221 11.46 -25.35 2.56
C THR A 221 10.35 -24.95 1.59
N LEU A 222 9.94 -23.68 1.62
CA LEU A 222 8.97 -23.14 0.69
C LEU A 222 9.62 -22.85 -0.66
N THR A 223 8.82 -22.93 -1.71
CA THR A 223 9.18 -22.63 -3.09
C THR A 223 8.27 -21.53 -3.63
N ILE A 224 8.56 -21.03 -4.84
CA ILE A 224 7.71 -20.05 -5.51
C ILE A 224 6.25 -20.54 -5.71
N GLN A 225 6.02 -21.86 -5.76
CA GLN A 225 4.68 -22.44 -5.90
C GLN A 225 3.84 -22.31 -4.61
N ASP A 226 4.49 -22.01 -3.48
CA ASP A 226 3.84 -21.82 -2.19
C ASP A 226 3.37 -20.38 -1.96
N VAL A 227 3.65 -19.48 -2.91
CA VAL A 227 3.25 -18.08 -2.88
C VAL A 227 2.33 -17.81 -4.05
N GLU A 228 1.08 -17.50 -3.76
CA GLU A 228 0.14 -16.97 -4.73
C GLU A 228 0.19 -15.45 -4.71
N VAL A 229 0.15 -14.85 -5.90
CA VAL A 229 0.03 -13.40 -6.08
C VAL A 229 -1.16 -13.09 -6.97
N CYS A 230 -1.94 -12.09 -6.58
CA CYS A 230 -2.99 -11.51 -7.39
C CYS A 230 -3.10 -10.00 -7.11
N SER A 231 -3.97 -9.31 -7.84
CA SER A 231 -4.30 -7.90 -7.65
C SER A 231 -5.78 -7.67 -7.86
N LEU A 232 -6.24 -6.42 -7.72
CA LEU A 232 -7.64 -6.05 -8.01
C LEU A 232 -8.12 -6.57 -9.37
N ARG A 233 -7.23 -6.62 -10.37
CA ARG A 233 -7.55 -7.06 -11.74
C ARG A 233 -7.82 -8.56 -11.87
N ASN A 234 -7.21 -9.40 -11.03
CA ASN A 234 -7.18 -10.85 -11.29
C ASN A 234 -7.37 -11.76 -10.05
N CYS A 235 -7.53 -11.19 -8.85
CA CYS A 235 -7.90 -11.98 -7.67
C CYS A 235 -9.28 -12.63 -7.87
N GLY A 236 -9.37 -13.94 -7.58
CA GLY A 236 -10.63 -14.70 -7.68
C GLY A 236 -11.01 -15.17 -9.09
N ILE A 237 -10.22 -14.86 -10.13
CA ILE A 237 -10.50 -15.27 -11.52
C ILE A 237 -9.94 -16.68 -11.84
N LYS A 238 -9.11 -17.27 -10.95
CA LYS A 238 -8.61 -18.64 -11.10
C LYS A 238 -9.76 -19.66 -10.95
N GLY A 239 -10.40 -19.97 -12.07
CA GLY A 239 -11.51 -20.93 -12.17
C GLY A 239 -12.22 -20.96 -13.52
N SER A 240 -12.10 -19.94 -14.39
CA SER A 240 -12.67 -19.99 -15.74
C SER A 240 -11.69 -20.61 -16.74
N GLY A 241 -11.43 -21.91 -16.57
CA GLY A 241 -11.16 -22.78 -17.71
C GLY A 241 -12.45 -22.93 -18.52
N LEU A 242 -12.80 -21.89 -19.28
CA LEU A 242 -13.72 -21.99 -20.40
C LEU A 242 -12.87 -21.73 -21.63
N GLU A 243 -12.37 -22.82 -22.20
CA GLU A 243 -12.11 -22.90 -23.62
C GLU A 243 -13.31 -22.29 -24.36
N ALA A 244 -13.03 -21.29 -25.18
CA ALA A 244 -13.87 -20.89 -26.30
C ALA A 244 -13.02 -20.93 -27.56
#